data_AF-A0A813B5Q9-F1
#
_entry.id   AF-A0A813B5Q9-F1
#
_cell.length_a   1.000
_cell.length_b   1.000
_cell.length_c   1.000
_cell.angle_alpha   90.00
_cell.angle_beta   90.00
_cell.angle_gamma   90.00
#
_symmetry.space_group_name_H-M   'P 1'
#
loop_
_entity.id
_entity.type
_entity.pdbx_description
1 polymer ?
#
loop_
_entity_poly.entity_id
_entity_poly.type
_entity_poly.pdbx_seq_one_letter_code
_entity_poly.pdbx_strand_id
1 'polypeptide(L)'
;MSRNLIRPVFRHCQAVSLFAAKVVDPMDPTVKLGDSDYFKHQQLVQSLGSSSAPSVRFYFLLATTHLCSNNGQHLAWMRGKTHIARELKRYIEFFHGARAEIFSVSEYIGPDGEDKLYEALNSFFDVTNSPTADPYDFEQCGVEGVGGFAIILSSDTVESTKSMWSAHTKWHRKWMARKLEDELQAEVCFIQISVDSPKGEKYLSDLAAYRGMTLEESRDLIANYQDHYVPIQMDQSEDQTPFIHLMNYNQKMVVNKMMRSFVGSQVCHFLSNLHPFQHTVYLARHGESEFNVEMRIGGDSGLSRRGEEFARRTAEFVKYVVCGHANDLVCVTLTAKDVPKLRDWIIELKRNIVATRDWADFGDASGGVVRRFMQLKRMQIGWAADFEDTPSTVQDLLRRLEKAKVVTLVFVGGDTSGAGTVPGRLWTSSLRRTIETAQFIEHPILPAGLMTDGKPYYQMRGRQFRNMDEVYAGEYDGLTEEEITKRAPNVIADRKRDKLGFRYPRGESYYDIIARLESVMSHLERIQQPILIISHQAVLRLMYGWLMHKTREDSVETQVPQHEVVRICFDGLGGGPVETRFPLGPTHLTDDGQSDL
;
A
#
# COMPACT_ATOMS: atom_id res chain seq x y z
N MET A 1 51.07 28.81 -25.45
CA MET A 1 51.52 27.83 -24.44
C MET A 1 50.45 27.80 -23.35
N SER A 2 49.37 27.05 -23.58
CA SER A 2 49.13 25.65 -23.17
C SER A 2 48.77 25.58 -21.68
N ARG A 3 47.47 25.50 -21.31
CA ARG A 3 46.54 24.35 -21.40
C ARG A 3 46.94 23.21 -20.45
N ASN A 4 45.94 22.71 -19.71
CA ASN A 4 45.80 21.44 -18.98
C ASN A 4 45.62 21.66 -17.46
N LEU A 5 44.62 21.11 -16.77
CA LEU A 5 43.60 20.15 -17.13
C LEU A 5 42.51 20.17 -16.03
N ILE A 6 41.36 20.77 -16.32
CA ILE A 6 40.08 20.43 -15.67
C ILE A 6 39.42 19.44 -16.62
N ARG A 7 39.24 18.18 -16.19
CA ARG A 7 38.33 17.23 -16.83
C ARG A 7 37.53 16.45 -15.78
N PRO A 8 36.21 16.27 -15.99
CA PRO A 8 35.32 15.56 -15.09
C PRO A 8 35.35 14.04 -15.35
N VAL A 9 35.18 13.27 -14.28
CA VAL A 9 34.94 11.82 -14.30
C VAL A 9 33.50 11.57 -14.76
N PHE A 10 33.30 11.65 -16.08
CA PHE A 10 32.11 11.24 -16.81
C PHE A 10 32.56 10.24 -17.88
N ARG A 11 32.92 9.02 -17.48
CA ARG A 11 33.13 7.87 -18.37
C ARG A 11 32.90 6.57 -17.61
N HIS A 12 31.65 6.10 -17.62
CA HIS A 12 31.28 4.68 -17.77
C HIS A 12 29.81 4.46 -18.20
N CYS A 13 29.12 5.50 -18.70
CA CYS A 13 27.85 5.37 -19.40
C CYS A 13 28.05 5.57 -20.91
N GLN A 14 28.59 4.57 -21.61
CA GLN A 14 28.58 4.48 -23.07
C GLN A 14 28.96 3.05 -23.49
N ALA A 15 28.05 2.10 -23.29
CA ALA A 15 28.11 0.76 -23.90
C ALA A 15 26.75 0.04 -23.83
N VAL A 16 25.64 0.69 -24.23
CA VAL A 16 24.40 -0.01 -24.64
C VAL A 16 23.72 0.82 -25.73
N SER A 17 24.32 0.84 -26.92
CA SER A 17 23.75 1.45 -28.12
C SER A 17 24.30 0.74 -29.34
N LEU A 18 23.90 -0.53 -29.54
CA LEU A 18 24.09 -1.29 -30.78
C LEU A 18 23.32 -2.62 -30.70
N PHE A 19 22.01 -2.55 -30.92
CA PHE A 19 21.24 -3.64 -31.53
C PHE A 19 20.16 -2.98 -32.40
N ALA A 20 20.56 -2.62 -33.62
CA ALA A 20 19.65 -2.27 -34.68
C ALA A 20 19.11 -3.59 -35.28
N ALA A 21 17.91 -3.99 -34.88
CA ALA A 21 17.16 -5.01 -35.60
C ALA A 21 16.44 -4.34 -36.78
N LYS A 22 16.59 -4.90 -37.98
CA LYS A 22 16.00 -4.43 -39.24
C LYS A 22 14.50 -4.17 -39.09
N VAL A 23 14.11 -2.93 -39.36
CA VAL A 23 12.71 -2.52 -39.59
C VAL A 23 12.24 -3.18 -40.89
N VAL A 24 11.22 -4.03 -40.80
CA VAL A 24 10.41 -4.43 -41.96
C VAL A 24 9.36 -3.33 -42.15
N ASP A 25 9.31 -2.79 -43.36
CA ASP A 25 8.43 -1.70 -43.78
C ASP A 25 6.95 -2.19 -43.76
N PRO A 26 6.04 -1.58 -42.98
CA PRO A 26 4.66 -2.06 -42.81
C PRO A 26 3.71 -1.68 -43.96
N MET A 27 4.23 -1.33 -45.14
CA MET A 27 3.45 -0.82 -46.29
C MET A 27 3.27 -1.82 -47.45
N ASP A 28 3.46 -3.13 -47.25
CA ASP A 28 3.15 -4.12 -48.30
C ASP A 28 1.65 -4.49 -48.31
N PRO A 29 0.88 -4.10 -49.36
CA PRO A 29 -0.56 -4.36 -49.43
C PRO A 29 -0.90 -5.82 -49.81
N THR A 30 0.09 -6.71 -49.96
CA THR A 30 -0.12 -8.07 -50.47
C THR A 30 -0.22 -9.15 -49.40
N VAL A 31 0.00 -8.82 -48.12
CA VAL A 31 -0.12 -9.78 -47.01
C VAL A 31 -1.56 -9.81 -46.48
N LYS A 32 -2.34 -10.78 -46.95
CA LYS A 32 -3.62 -11.14 -46.33
C LYS A 32 -3.35 -11.93 -45.04
N LEU A 33 -3.43 -11.25 -43.89
CA LEU A 33 -3.44 -11.89 -42.58
C LEU A 33 -4.79 -12.58 -42.37
N GLY A 34 -4.76 -13.91 -42.25
CA GLY A 34 -5.92 -14.72 -41.90
C GLY A 34 -6.17 -14.73 -40.39
N ASP A 35 -7.44 -14.79 -40.03
CA ASP A 35 -7.94 -14.83 -38.65
C ASP A 35 -7.53 -16.13 -37.92
N SER A 36 -6.32 -16.19 -37.33
CA SER A 36 -6.06 -17.02 -36.12
C SER A 36 -4.73 -16.75 -35.39
N ASP A 37 -3.83 -15.89 -35.89
CA ASP A 37 -2.46 -15.81 -35.36
C ASP A 37 -2.17 -14.61 -34.44
N TYR A 38 -3.19 -13.96 -33.89
CA TYR A 38 -3.01 -12.81 -32.98
C TYR A 38 -2.77 -13.19 -31.51
N PHE A 39 -2.90 -14.48 -31.15
CA PHE A 39 -2.66 -14.99 -29.80
C PHE A 39 -1.46 -15.92 -29.81
N LYS A 40 -0.27 -15.37 -29.59
CA LYS A 40 0.90 -15.99 -28.92
C LYS A 40 2.12 -15.12 -29.17
N HIS A 41 2.64 -14.52 -28.11
CA HIS A 41 4.06 -14.46 -27.73
C HIS A 41 4.22 -13.39 -26.63
N GLN A 42 4.61 -13.78 -25.42
CA GLN A 42 6.02 -14.05 -25.06
C GLN A 42 6.95 -12.95 -25.60
N GLN A 43 7.10 -11.87 -24.85
CA GLN A 43 8.33 -11.09 -24.88
C GLN A 43 8.77 -10.73 -23.46
N LEU A 44 9.26 -11.75 -22.75
CA LEU A 44 10.22 -11.58 -21.66
C LEU A 44 11.10 -12.83 -21.38
N VAL A 45 11.09 -13.83 -22.27
CA VAL A 45 11.87 -15.09 -22.06
C VAL A 45 12.92 -15.34 -23.16
N GLN A 46 12.92 -14.63 -24.28
CA GLN A 46 13.84 -14.93 -25.42
C GLN A 46 14.99 -13.92 -25.59
N SER A 47 15.71 -13.60 -24.51
CA SER A 47 17.05 -12.98 -24.64
C SER A 47 18.14 -13.62 -23.78
N LEU A 48 17.92 -14.83 -23.27
CA LEU A 48 18.98 -15.64 -22.66
C LEU A 48 19.48 -16.65 -23.69
N GLY A 49 20.56 -16.29 -24.37
CA GLY A 49 21.29 -17.20 -25.24
C GLY A 49 21.80 -18.41 -24.47
N SER A 50 21.52 -19.59 -25.04
CA SER A 50 22.16 -20.88 -24.85
C SER A 50 23.31 -20.98 -23.81
N SER A 51 22.97 -21.37 -22.59
CA SER A 51 23.74 -22.34 -21.80
C SER A 51 22.87 -22.81 -20.63
N SER A 52 22.49 -24.10 -20.64
CA SER A 52 21.78 -24.86 -19.59
C SER A 52 20.48 -24.25 -19.05
N ALA A 53 19.38 -25.00 -19.16
CA ALA A 53 18.04 -24.67 -18.70
C ALA A 53 17.99 -24.04 -17.29
N PRO A 54 17.06 -23.11 -17.00
CA PRO A 54 16.99 -22.46 -15.70
C PRO A 54 16.49 -23.46 -14.66
N SER A 55 17.42 -23.98 -13.86
CA SER A 55 17.13 -24.71 -12.63
C SER A 55 16.19 -23.88 -11.75
N VAL A 56 15.08 -24.50 -11.35
CA VAL A 56 14.08 -24.00 -10.41
C VAL A 56 14.77 -23.42 -9.17
N ARG A 57 14.52 -22.14 -8.85
CA ARG A 57 15.23 -21.44 -7.75
C ARG A 57 14.30 -21.24 -6.57
N PHE A 58 14.64 -21.90 -5.47
CA PHE A 58 13.94 -21.79 -4.20
C PHE A 58 14.61 -20.71 -3.34
N TYR A 59 13.82 -19.97 -2.58
CA TYR A 59 14.31 -18.86 -1.78
C TYR A 59 13.85 -19.00 -0.34
N PHE A 60 14.80 -19.30 0.53
CA PHE A 60 14.56 -19.38 1.97
C PHE A 60 14.86 -18.03 2.62
N LEU A 61 13.98 -17.57 3.50
CA LEU A 61 14.06 -16.28 4.19
C LEU A 61 13.80 -16.51 5.67
N LEU A 62 14.86 -16.73 6.43
CA LEU A 62 14.74 -17.21 7.81
C LEU A 62 14.95 -16.07 8.81
N ALA A 63 13.88 -15.56 9.40
CA ALA A 63 13.89 -14.40 10.29
C ALA A 63 14.37 -14.73 11.72
N THR A 64 15.52 -14.21 12.17
CA THR A 64 16.02 -14.31 13.56
C THR A 64 16.21 -12.90 14.15
N THR A 65 15.82 -12.60 15.40
CA THR A 65 15.76 -11.19 15.88
C THR A 65 16.66 -10.90 17.07
N HIS A 66 17.55 -9.91 17.05
CA HIS A 66 18.41 -9.60 18.20
C HIS A 66 18.14 -8.25 18.87
N LEU A 67 18.42 -8.08 20.17
CA LEU A 67 18.66 -6.75 20.72
C LEU A 67 20.04 -6.65 21.37
N CYS A 68 20.77 -5.60 21.03
CA CYS A 68 21.96 -5.17 21.76
C CYS A 68 21.56 -3.95 22.61
N SER A 69 22.21 -3.70 23.74
CA SER A 69 22.16 -2.37 24.38
C SER A 69 23.56 -1.98 24.84
N ASN A 70 23.81 -0.68 24.95
CA ASN A 70 25.11 -0.08 25.32
C ASN A 70 25.61 -0.44 26.74
N ASN A 71 24.84 -1.15 27.57
CA ASN A 71 25.23 -1.53 28.94
C ASN A 71 25.30 -3.05 29.17
N GLY A 72 25.33 -3.87 28.13
CA GLY A 72 25.44 -5.34 28.29
C GLY A 72 24.21 -5.99 28.95
N GLN A 73 23.08 -5.29 29.00
CA GLN A 73 21.78 -5.86 29.33
C GLN A 73 20.89 -5.84 28.09
N HIS A 74 20.48 -7.02 27.67
CA HIS A 74 19.98 -7.32 26.33
C HIS A 74 18.44 -7.41 26.34
N LEU A 75 17.76 -6.45 25.71
CA LEU A 75 16.30 -6.31 25.77
C LEU A 75 15.61 -6.65 24.44
N ALA A 76 15.06 -7.85 24.31
CA ALA A 76 13.88 -8.16 23.49
C ALA A 76 13.94 -8.85 22.12
N TRP A 77 13.53 -10.11 22.21
CA TRP A 77 13.07 -11.08 21.24
C TRP A 77 11.55 -11.13 21.29
N MET A 78 10.87 -10.43 20.40
CA MET A 78 9.51 -10.75 20.00
C MET A 78 9.07 -9.73 18.96
N ARG A 79 8.65 -10.25 17.80
CA ARG A 79 7.67 -9.60 16.92
C ARG A 79 8.25 -8.55 15.96
N GLY A 80 8.50 -9.10 14.78
CA GLY A 80 8.86 -8.49 13.52
C GLY A 80 8.94 -9.60 12.48
N LYS A 81 9.42 -10.78 12.89
CA LYS A 81 9.53 -12.00 12.07
C LYS A 81 8.23 -12.44 11.41
N THR A 82 7.16 -12.68 12.20
CA THR A 82 5.87 -13.13 11.67
C THR A 82 5.23 -12.08 10.77
N HIS A 83 5.34 -10.80 11.15
CA HIS A 83 4.86 -9.69 10.33
C HIS A 83 5.64 -9.64 9.01
N ILE A 84 6.98 -9.56 9.06
CA ILE A 84 7.86 -9.56 7.89
C ILE A 84 7.65 -10.80 7.01
N ALA A 85 7.49 -11.99 7.58
CA ALA A 85 7.22 -13.21 6.83
C ALA A 85 5.89 -13.12 6.06
N ARG A 86 4.82 -12.64 6.71
CA ARG A 86 3.50 -12.43 6.07
C ARG A 86 3.55 -11.34 5.00
N GLU A 87 4.19 -10.23 5.30
CA GLU A 87 4.39 -9.11 4.37
C GLU A 87 5.22 -9.52 3.16
N LEU A 88 6.27 -10.31 3.37
CA LEU A 88 7.13 -10.82 2.31
C LEU A 88 6.43 -11.86 1.44
N LYS A 89 5.68 -12.79 2.06
CA LYS A 89 4.80 -13.71 1.33
C LYS A 89 3.86 -12.91 0.42
N ARG A 90 3.14 -11.94 1.00
CA ARG A 90 2.19 -11.10 0.28
C ARG A 90 2.85 -10.34 -0.86
N TYR A 91 4.03 -9.77 -0.62
CA TYR A 91 4.82 -9.04 -1.61
C TYR A 91 5.16 -9.91 -2.83
N ILE A 92 5.64 -11.14 -2.58
CA ILE A 92 6.01 -12.10 -3.61
C ILE A 92 4.77 -12.53 -4.42
N GLU A 93 3.66 -12.85 -3.75
CA GLU A 93 2.42 -13.25 -4.41
C GLU A 93 1.81 -12.09 -5.21
N PHE A 94 1.72 -10.90 -4.61
CA PHE A 94 1.00 -9.76 -5.17
C PHE A 94 1.77 -9.00 -6.24
N PHE A 95 3.10 -8.84 -6.14
CA PHE A 95 3.88 -8.10 -7.15
C PHE A 95 4.60 -9.03 -8.13
N HIS A 96 5.11 -10.17 -7.67
CA HIS A 96 5.88 -11.09 -8.52
C HIS A 96 5.05 -12.26 -9.06
N GLY A 97 3.87 -12.54 -8.49
CA GLY A 97 2.97 -13.60 -8.96
C GLY A 97 3.52 -15.00 -8.70
N ALA A 98 4.52 -15.09 -7.84
CA ALA A 98 5.15 -16.35 -7.49
C ALA A 98 4.45 -16.97 -6.29
N ARG A 99 4.38 -18.30 -6.27
CA ARG A 99 3.85 -19.07 -5.14
C ARG A 99 4.75 -18.87 -3.93
N ALA A 100 4.17 -18.51 -2.79
CA ALA A 100 4.91 -18.36 -1.53
C ALA A 100 4.16 -19.00 -0.35
N GLU A 101 4.88 -19.67 0.53
CA GLU A 101 4.29 -20.35 1.69
C GLU A 101 5.15 -20.17 2.94
N ILE A 102 4.52 -20.04 4.10
CA ILE A 102 5.18 -19.85 5.38
C ILE A 102 5.11 -21.17 6.14
N PHE A 103 6.27 -21.70 6.52
CA PHE A 103 6.40 -22.93 7.32
C PHE A 103 6.87 -22.55 8.72
N SER A 104 5.98 -22.60 9.71
CA SER A 104 6.33 -22.26 11.09
C SER A 104 6.95 -23.45 11.81
N VAL A 105 8.22 -23.37 12.21
CA VAL A 105 8.94 -24.46 12.91
C VAL A 105 8.19 -24.95 14.15
N SER A 106 7.44 -24.05 14.82
CA SER A 106 6.60 -24.40 15.97
C SER A 106 5.55 -25.48 15.69
N GLU A 107 5.05 -25.55 14.45
CA GLU A 107 4.04 -26.53 14.02
C GLU A 107 4.64 -27.92 13.81
N TYR A 108 5.97 -28.00 13.74
CA TYR A 108 6.75 -29.20 13.44
C TYR A 108 7.67 -29.56 14.61
N ILE A 109 7.30 -29.23 15.85
CA ILE A 109 8.05 -29.66 17.05
C ILE A 109 7.54 -31.05 17.48
N GLY A 110 8.43 -32.02 17.62
CA GLY A 110 8.11 -33.38 18.08
C GLY A 110 9.09 -34.44 17.58
N PRO A 111 8.87 -35.73 17.94
CA PRO A 111 9.78 -36.83 17.59
C PRO A 111 10.05 -36.98 16.08
N ASP A 112 9.03 -36.76 15.25
CA ASP A 112 9.10 -36.84 13.78
C ASP A 112 8.95 -35.46 13.11
N GLY A 113 9.10 -34.39 13.89
CA GLY A 113 8.79 -33.04 13.45
C GLY A 113 9.72 -32.54 12.33
N GLU A 114 11.01 -32.87 12.43
CA GLU A 114 12.01 -32.44 11.45
C GLU A 114 11.80 -33.10 10.08
N ASP A 115 11.45 -34.39 10.06
CA ASP A 115 11.15 -35.12 8.82
C ASP A 115 9.84 -34.62 8.20
N LYS A 116 8.81 -34.35 9.01
CA LYS A 116 7.54 -33.77 8.52
C LYS A 116 7.72 -32.39 7.88
N LEU A 117 8.56 -31.54 8.46
CA LEU A 117 8.86 -30.24 7.86
C LEU A 117 9.59 -30.40 6.52
N TYR A 118 10.55 -31.33 6.47
CA TYR A 118 11.26 -31.64 5.23
C TYR A 118 10.31 -32.19 4.16
N GLU A 119 9.42 -33.12 4.51
CA GLU A 119 8.38 -33.65 3.61
C GLU A 119 7.45 -32.54 3.10
N ALA A 120 7.03 -31.63 3.97
CA ALA A 120 6.19 -30.49 3.58
C ALA A 120 6.92 -29.55 2.60
N LEU A 121 8.20 -29.25 2.84
CA LEU A 121 9.04 -28.47 1.93
C LEU A 121 9.23 -29.18 0.59
N ASN A 122 9.52 -30.47 0.61
CA ASN A 122 9.69 -31.27 -0.60
C ASN A 122 8.38 -31.32 -1.41
N SER A 123 7.23 -31.54 -0.75
CA SER A 123 5.91 -31.54 -1.38
C SER A 123 5.53 -30.17 -1.93
N PHE A 124 5.98 -29.07 -1.32
CA PHE A 124 5.70 -27.72 -1.83
C PHE A 124 6.40 -27.47 -3.17
N PHE A 125 7.63 -27.98 -3.31
CA PHE A 125 8.45 -27.83 -4.51
C PHE A 125 8.25 -28.93 -5.56
N ASP A 126 7.64 -30.06 -5.20
CA ASP A 126 7.27 -31.12 -6.12
C ASP A 126 6.03 -30.75 -6.94
N VAL A 127 6.23 -30.57 -8.25
CA VAL A 127 5.23 -30.05 -9.18
C VAL A 127 4.19 -31.10 -9.57
N THR A 128 4.45 -32.39 -9.34
CA THR A 128 3.51 -33.46 -9.71
C THR A 128 2.31 -33.60 -8.77
N ASN A 129 2.34 -32.94 -7.61
CA ASN A 129 1.35 -33.12 -6.54
C ASN A 129 0.51 -31.87 -6.22
N SER A 130 0.56 -30.81 -7.03
CA SER A 130 -0.24 -29.59 -6.77
C SER A 130 -1.71 -29.78 -7.22
N PRO A 131 -2.70 -29.74 -6.31
CA PRO A 131 -4.13 -29.77 -6.67
C PRO A 131 -4.64 -28.42 -7.21
N THR A 132 -3.83 -27.36 -7.18
CA THR A 132 -4.15 -26.00 -7.66
C THR A 132 -3.49 -25.67 -8.99
N ALA A 133 -2.83 -26.64 -9.62
CA ALA A 133 -2.35 -26.53 -10.98
C ALA A 133 -3.57 -26.49 -11.93
N ASP A 134 -3.89 -25.32 -12.49
CA ASP A 134 -4.84 -25.25 -13.59
C ASP A 134 -4.23 -26.03 -14.78
N PRO A 135 -4.88 -27.11 -15.28
CA PRO A 135 -4.35 -27.91 -16.38
C PRO A 135 -4.06 -27.07 -17.64
N TYR A 136 -4.73 -25.93 -17.80
CA TYR A 136 -4.52 -25.03 -18.93
C TYR A 136 -3.16 -24.32 -18.95
N ASP A 137 -2.50 -24.13 -17.80
CA ASP A 137 -1.19 -23.45 -17.72
C ASP A 137 -0.03 -24.36 -18.18
N PHE A 138 -0.21 -25.68 -18.11
CA PHE A 138 0.85 -26.65 -18.39
C PHE A 138 1.08 -26.91 -19.88
N GLU A 139 0.02 -26.93 -20.69
CA GLU A 139 0.12 -27.30 -22.12
C GLU A 139 0.72 -26.19 -23.00
N GLN A 140 0.65 -24.91 -22.60
CA GLN A 140 1.16 -23.80 -23.41
C GLN A 140 2.55 -23.32 -23.01
N CYS A 141 2.97 -23.50 -21.75
CA CYS A 141 4.21 -22.90 -21.25
C CYS A 141 5.46 -23.76 -21.45
N GLY A 142 5.35 -25.09 -21.55
CA GLY A 142 6.50 -25.97 -21.79
C GLY A 142 7.64 -25.84 -20.77
N VAL A 143 7.35 -25.30 -19.57
CA VAL A 143 8.35 -25.11 -18.51
C VAL A 143 8.25 -26.29 -17.54
N GLU A 144 9.30 -27.11 -17.50
CA GLU A 144 9.51 -28.08 -16.43
C GLU A 144 9.71 -27.32 -15.09
N GLY A 145 8.70 -27.37 -14.22
CA GLY A 145 8.77 -26.89 -12.83
C GLY A 145 8.37 -25.43 -12.61
N VAL A 146 7.32 -25.18 -11.81
CA VAL A 146 6.98 -23.83 -11.31
C VAL A 146 7.75 -23.60 -9.99
N GLY A 147 8.76 -22.73 -10.01
CA GLY A 147 9.48 -22.33 -8.80
C GLY A 147 8.60 -21.65 -7.76
N GLY A 148 9.02 -21.67 -6.49
CA GLY A 148 8.28 -21.10 -5.36
C GLY A 148 9.17 -20.60 -4.22
N PHE A 149 8.59 -19.81 -3.32
CA PHE A 149 9.28 -19.21 -2.17
C PHE A 149 8.80 -19.87 -0.87
N ALA A 150 9.69 -20.60 -0.19
CA ALA A 150 9.40 -21.17 1.13
C ALA A 150 10.00 -20.29 2.23
N ILE A 151 9.15 -19.75 3.09
CA ILE A 151 9.54 -18.89 4.21
C ILE A 151 9.50 -19.73 5.49
N ILE A 152 10.66 -20.19 5.96
CA ILE A 152 10.75 -20.91 7.24
C ILE A 152 10.78 -19.89 8.37
N LEU A 153 9.76 -19.95 9.23
CA LEU A 153 9.59 -19.08 10.38
C LEU A 153 9.91 -19.86 11.66
N SER A 154 11.04 -19.57 12.30
CA SER A 154 11.31 -20.08 13.64
C SER A 154 10.57 -19.24 14.68
N SER A 155 9.74 -19.87 15.51
CA SER A 155 9.05 -19.20 16.62
C SER A 155 10.04 -18.75 17.70
N ASP A 156 9.64 -17.75 18.49
CA ASP A 156 10.46 -17.21 19.59
C ASP A 156 10.33 -18.06 20.88
N THR A 157 10.08 -19.37 20.76
CA THR A 157 9.92 -20.28 21.90
C THR A 157 11.22 -21.01 22.21
N VAL A 158 11.52 -21.28 23.48
CA VAL A 158 12.67 -22.12 23.87
C VAL A 158 12.54 -23.54 23.28
N GLU A 159 11.33 -23.98 22.95
CA GLU A 159 11.11 -25.27 22.30
C GLU A 159 11.58 -25.29 20.85
N SER A 160 11.45 -24.19 20.10
CA SER A 160 11.93 -24.14 18.71
C SER A 160 13.45 -24.18 18.63
N THR A 161 14.17 -23.69 19.67
CA THR A 161 15.64 -23.74 19.71
C THR A 161 16.19 -25.17 19.68
N LYS A 162 15.38 -26.16 20.08
CA LYS A 162 15.73 -27.58 20.04
C LYS A 162 15.70 -28.17 18.62
N SER A 163 15.03 -27.51 17.67
CA SER A 163 14.97 -27.97 16.29
C SER A 163 16.20 -27.53 15.49
N MET A 164 16.69 -28.43 14.65
CA MET A 164 17.71 -28.16 13.63
C MET A 164 17.30 -27.07 12.64
N TRP A 165 15.99 -26.94 12.38
CA TRP A 165 15.39 -25.98 11.46
C TRP A 165 15.24 -24.57 12.03
N SER A 166 15.68 -24.35 13.27
CA SER A 166 15.58 -23.06 13.95
C SER A 166 16.58 -22.01 13.47
N ALA A 167 17.73 -22.45 12.93
CA ALA A 167 18.86 -21.59 12.56
C ALA A 167 19.38 -20.66 13.70
N HIS A 168 19.15 -21.07 14.96
CA HIS A 168 19.55 -20.27 16.13
C HIS A 168 21.05 -20.29 16.41
N THR A 169 21.77 -21.32 15.95
CA THR A 169 23.21 -21.41 16.08
C THR A 169 23.87 -21.32 14.70
N LYS A 170 25.15 -20.95 14.67
CA LYS A 170 25.98 -20.99 13.46
C LYS A 170 25.99 -22.38 12.81
N TRP A 171 25.99 -23.43 13.64
CA TRP A 171 25.96 -24.79 13.14
C TRP A 171 24.60 -25.15 12.52
N HIS A 172 23.48 -24.77 13.14
CA HIS A 172 22.14 -24.95 12.55
C HIS A 172 22.02 -24.25 11.20
N ARG A 173 22.45 -22.98 11.10
CA ARG A 173 22.42 -22.24 9.81
C ARG A 173 23.21 -22.96 8.72
N LYS A 174 24.42 -23.43 9.03
CA LYS A 174 25.26 -24.16 8.08
C LYS A 174 24.68 -25.52 7.69
N TRP A 175 24.08 -26.23 8.64
CA TRP A 175 23.40 -27.50 8.39
C TRP A 175 22.18 -27.28 7.48
N MET A 176 21.32 -26.31 7.82
CA MET A 176 20.13 -25.97 7.03
C MET A 176 20.49 -25.56 5.60
N ALA A 177 21.48 -24.67 5.44
CA ALA A 177 21.92 -24.23 4.13
C ALA A 177 22.34 -25.42 3.25
N ARG A 178 23.18 -26.32 3.77
CA ARG A 178 23.60 -27.54 3.06
C ARG A 178 22.44 -28.47 2.76
N LYS A 179 21.59 -28.77 3.74
CA LYS A 179 20.45 -29.67 3.59
C LYS A 179 19.53 -29.19 2.46
N LEU A 180 19.24 -27.89 2.43
CA LEU A 180 18.38 -27.27 1.42
C LEU A 180 19.05 -27.12 0.04
N GLU A 181 20.33 -26.74 0.01
CA GLU A 181 21.11 -26.60 -1.23
C GLU A 181 21.36 -27.96 -1.88
N ASP A 182 21.77 -28.97 -1.11
CA ASP A 182 22.16 -30.28 -1.61
C ASP A 182 20.94 -31.14 -2.00
N GLU A 183 19.90 -31.19 -1.15
CA GLU A 183 18.77 -32.11 -1.34
C GLU A 183 17.59 -31.49 -2.09
N LEU A 184 17.35 -30.19 -1.90
CA LEU A 184 16.26 -29.47 -2.57
C LEU A 184 16.74 -28.52 -3.68
N GLN A 185 18.04 -28.42 -3.94
CA GLN A 185 18.61 -27.55 -5.00
C GLN A 185 18.18 -26.07 -4.86
N ALA A 186 18.11 -25.59 -3.62
CA ALA A 186 17.58 -24.28 -3.26
C ALA A 186 18.62 -23.17 -3.06
N GLU A 187 18.27 -21.91 -3.34
CA GLU A 187 19.03 -20.73 -2.92
C GLU A 187 18.58 -20.27 -1.51
N VAL A 188 19.47 -20.34 -0.53
CA VAL A 188 19.12 -20.02 0.87
C VAL A 188 19.55 -18.60 1.25
N CYS A 189 18.71 -17.86 1.99
CA CYS A 189 19.05 -16.57 2.59
C CYS A 189 18.52 -16.43 4.02
N PHE A 190 19.40 -16.10 4.96
CA PHE A 190 18.98 -15.87 6.35
C PHE A 190 18.59 -14.40 6.54
N ILE A 191 17.43 -14.11 7.12
CA ILE A 191 17.06 -12.75 7.53
C ILE A 191 17.31 -12.60 9.02
N GLN A 192 18.15 -11.66 9.43
CA GLN A 192 18.28 -11.28 10.83
C GLN A 192 17.67 -9.90 11.05
N ILE A 193 16.96 -9.68 12.15
CA ILE A 193 16.36 -8.40 12.53
C ILE A 193 16.88 -8.02 13.91
N SER A 194 17.92 -7.20 14.01
CA SER A 194 18.26 -6.65 15.31
C SER A 194 17.49 -5.37 15.57
N VAL A 195 16.87 -5.18 16.73
CA VAL A 195 16.37 -3.89 17.21
C VAL A 195 17.33 -3.43 18.30
N ASP A 196 17.56 -2.14 18.48
CA ASP A 196 18.33 -1.50 19.56
C ASP A 196 17.96 -0.02 19.50
N SER A 197 16.73 0.29 19.92
CA SER A 197 16.23 1.67 19.91
C SER A 197 15.14 1.88 20.95
N PRO A 198 15.01 3.11 21.50
CA PRO A 198 13.91 3.47 22.40
C PRO A 198 12.52 3.24 21.79
N LYS A 199 12.40 3.40 20.46
CA LYS A 199 11.17 3.09 19.72
C LYS A 199 10.84 1.61 19.76
N GLY A 200 11.85 0.75 19.66
CA GLY A 200 11.71 -0.69 19.81
C GLY A 200 11.25 -1.10 21.21
N GLU A 201 11.77 -0.46 22.25
CA GLU A 201 11.35 -0.72 23.64
C GLU A 201 9.91 -0.28 23.90
N LYS A 202 9.50 0.89 23.41
CA LYS A 202 8.10 1.33 23.49
C LYS A 202 7.18 0.32 22.79
N TYR A 203 7.53 -0.09 21.57
CA TYR A 203 6.78 -1.08 20.83
C TYR A 203 6.65 -2.40 21.60
N LEU A 204 7.72 -2.88 22.24
CA LEU A 204 7.69 -4.07 23.10
C LEU A 204 6.69 -3.93 24.24
N SER A 205 6.65 -2.76 24.90
CA SER A 205 5.72 -2.49 26.00
C SER A 205 4.27 -2.54 25.53
N ASP A 206 3.94 -1.83 24.46
CA ASP A 206 2.58 -1.79 23.88
C ASP A 206 2.10 -3.20 23.50
N LEU A 207 3.04 -4.01 23.06
CA LEU A 207 2.84 -5.34 22.54
C LEU A 207 2.78 -6.42 23.62
N ALA A 208 3.49 -6.24 24.74
CA ALA A 208 3.32 -7.04 25.95
C ALA A 208 1.91 -6.83 26.52
N ALA A 209 1.50 -5.56 26.63
CA ALA A 209 0.15 -5.19 27.05
C ALA A 209 -0.94 -5.81 26.16
N TYR A 210 -0.75 -5.79 24.83
CA TYR A 210 -1.67 -6.44 23.88
C TYR A 210 -1.83 -7.95 24.11
N ARG A 211 -0.77 -8.65 24.56
CA ARG A 211 -0.85 -10.09 24.88
C ARG A 211 -1.27 -10.38 26.32
N GLY A 212 -1.62 -9.34 27.10
CA GLY A 212 -1.93 -9.51 28.52
C GLY A 212 -0.72 -9.95 29.35
N MET A 213 0.50 -9.69 28.87
CA MET A 213 1.74 -9.98 29.58
C MET A 213 2.34 -8.69 30.14
N THR A 214 3.06 -8.81 31.24
CA THR A 214 3.86 -7.71 31.78
C THR A 214 5.15 -7.52 30.98
N LEU A 215 5.74 -6.32 31.09
CA LEU A 215 7.04 -6.04 30.49
C LEU A 215 8.15 -6.90 31.11
N GLU A 216 8.03 -7.25 32.40
CA GLU A 216 8.97 -8.10 33.12
C GLU A 216 8.91 -9.55 32.64
N GLU A 217 7.73 -10.17 32.58
CA GLU A 217 7.55 -11.52 32.03
C GLU A 217 8.07 -11.62 30.58
N SER A 218 7.84 -10.55 29.80
CA SER A 218 8.40 -10.47 28.45
C SER A 218 9.93 -10.50 28.52
N ARG A 219 10.55 -9.65 29.34
CA ARG A 219 12.02 -9.58 29.50
C ARG A 219 12.64 -10.90 29.98
N ASP A 220 11.96 -11.63 30.86
CA ASP A 220 12.46 -12.92 31.36
C ASP A 220 12.46 -14.00 30.26
N LEU A 221 11.40 -14.06 29.45
CA LEU A 221 11.32 -14.97 28.32
C LEU A 221 12.41 -14.67 27.27
N ILE A 222 12.70 -13.39 27.08
CA ILE A 222 13.77 -12.90 26.20
C ILE A 222 15.14 -13.37 26.71
N ALA A 223 15.41 -13.22 28.01
CA ALA A 223 16.68 -13.60 28.62
C ALA A 223 16.93 -15.12 28.47
N ASN A 224 15.92 -15.94 28.77
CA ASN A 224 16.01 -17.41 28.63
C ASN A 224 16.33 -17.85 27.19
N TYR A 225 15.80 -17.15 26.19
CA TYR A 225 16.07 -17.45 24.79
C TYR A 225 17.50 -17.05 24.37
N GLN A 226 18.05 -15.95 24.91
CA GLN A 226 19.40 -15.47 24.57
C GLN A 226 20.50 -16.47 24.91
N ASP A 227 20.35 -17.22 26.00
CA ASP A 227 21.32 -18.25 26.41
C ASP A 227 21.53 -19.33 25.34
N HIS A 228 20.60 -19.47 24.39
CA HIS A 228 20.57 -20.55 23.40
C HIS A 228 20.77 -20.05 21.96
N TYR A 229 20.95 -18.74 21.74
CA TYR A 229 21.00 -18.17 20.40
C TYR A 229 22.31 -17.44 20.10
N VAL A 230 22.87 -17.68 18.92
CA VAL A 230 24.11 -17.08 18.44
C VAL A 230 23.82 -16.18 17.22
N PRO A 231 24.10 -14.86 17.31
CA PRO A 231 23.95 -13.94 16.18
C PRO A 231 24.70 -14.40 14.96
N ILE A 232 24.24 -14.00 13.78
CA ILE A 232 25.10 -13.94 12.60
C ILE A 232 26.27 -13.01 12.93
N GLN A 233 27.49 -13.57 12.86
CA GLN A 233 28.72 -12.84 13.14
C GLN A 233 29.21 -12.09 11.90
N MET A 234 29.66 -10.85 12.10
CA MET A 234 30.28 -10.02 11.05
C MET A 234 31.82 -10.11 11.07
N ASP A 235 32.35 -11.15 11.70
CA ASP A 235 33.78 -11.40 11.94
C ASP A 235 34.43 -12.28 10.85
N GLN A 236 33.82 -12.33 9.66
CA GLN A 236 34.17 -13.20 8.53
C GLN A 236 33.90 -14.69 8.73
N SER A 237 33.49 -15.11 9.93
CA SER A 237 33.34 -16.52 10.24
C SER A 237 32.11 -17.16 9.57
N GLU A 238 31.18 -16.34 9.07
CA GLU A 238 29.96 -16.74 8.35
C GLU A 238 29.83 -16.12 6.94
N ASP A 239 30.93 -15.59 6.36
CA ASP A 239 30.92 -14.92 5.04
C ASP A 239 30.40 -15.81 3.91
N GLN A 240 30.49 -17.13 4.08
CA GLN A 240 30.01 -18.07 3.07
C GLN A 240 28.48 -18.14 2.99
N THR A 241 27.78 -17.75 4.06
CA THR A 241 26.33 -17.87 4.23
C THR A 241 25.62 -16.60 3.74
N PRO A 242 24.66 -16.69 2.79
CA PRO A 242 23.86 -15.53 2.37
C PRO A 242 22.95 -15.04 3.49
N PHE A 243 22.99 -13.75 3.80
CA PHE A 243 22.09 -13.18 4.81
C PHE A 243 21.73 -11.71 4.55
N ILE A 244 20.61 -11.29 5.14
CA ILE A 244 20.13 -9.91 5.21
C ILE A 244 19.94 -9.59 6.69
N HIS A 245 20.71 -8.66 7.24
CA HIS A 245 20.58 -8.19 8.61
C HIS A 245 19.96 -6.79 8.63
N LEU A 246 18.69 -6.74 9.03
CA LEU A 246 17.89 -5.55 9.30
C LEU A 246 18.17 -5.05 10.73
N MET A 247 18.71 -3.84 10.86
CA MET A 247 19.01 -3.20 12.15
C MET A 247 18.01 -2.06 12.39
N ASN A 248 17.31 -2.11 13.52
CA ASN A 248 16.14 -1.30 13.84
C ASN A 248 15.11 -1.28 12.71
N TYR A 249 14.78 -2.46 12.19
CA TYR A 249 13.96 -2.67 11.00
C TYR A 249 14.59 -2.01 9.76
N ASN A 250 14.17 -0.79 9.43
CA ASN A 250 14.58 -0.08 8.21
C ASN A 250 15.63 1.03 8.44
N GLN A 251 16.26 1.12 9.63
CA GLN A 251 17.28 2.15 9.87
C GLN A 251 18.63 1.81 9.21
N LYS A 252 19.03 0.53 9.24
CA LYS A 252 20.27 0.07 8.59
C LYS A 252 20.08 -1.37 8.14
N MET A 253 20.53 -1.69 6.94
CA MET A 253 20.51 -3.05 6.39
C MET A 253 21.92 -3.45 5.98
N VAL A 254 22.35 -4.65 6.37
CA VAL A 254 23.61 -5.27 5.95
C VAL A 254 23.26 -6.51 5.15
N VAL A 255 23.79 -6.63 3.93
CA VAL A 255 23.53 -7.78 3.05
C VAL A 255 24.86 -8.47 2.75
N ASN A 256 24.92 -9.77 2.98
CA ASN A 256 26.05 -10.61 2.59
C ASN A 256 25.61 -11.62 1.53
N LYS A 257 26.43 -11.75 0.47
CA LYS A 257 26.20 -12.67 -0.66
C LYS A 257 24.74 -12.71 -1.11
N MET A 258 24.20 -11.51 -1.38
CA MET A 258 22.84 -11.31 -1.87
C MET A 258 22.43 -12.39 -2.87
N MET A 259 21.21 -12.95 -2.69
CA MET A 259 20.57 -13.86 -3.64
C MET A 259 20.80 -13.29 -5.05
N ARG A 260 21.57 -14.00 -5.89
CA ARG A 260 22.06 -13.50 -7.18
C ARG A 260 20.97 -13.53 -8.24
N SER A 261 19.80 -13.01 -7.90
CA SER A 261 18.59 -13.04 -8.70
C SER A 261 17.86 -11.70 -8.66
N PHE A 262 17.04 -11.48 -9.68
CA PHE A 262 16.19 -10.31 -9.76
C PHE A 262 15.25 -10.23 -8.55
N VAL A 263 14.53 -11.31 -8.24
CA VAL A 263 13.58 -11.32 -7.12
C VAL A 263 14.29 -11.12 -5.77
N GLY A 264 15.48 -11.70 -5.59
CA GLY A 264 16.31 -11.45 -4.40
C GLY A 264 16.63 -9.96 -4.21
N SER A 265 16.85 -9.23 -5.29
CA SER A 265 17.05 -7.78 -5.24
C SER A 265 15.82 -6.97 -4.89
N GLN A 266 14.68 -7.40 -5.39
CA GLN A 266 13.40 -6.79 -5.09
C GLN A 266 13.00 -7.06 -3.63
N VAL A 267 13.25 -8.26 -3.12
CA VAL A 267 13.09 -8.61 -1.70
C VAL A 267 13.97 -7.74 -0.80
N CYS A 268 15.26 -7.57 -1.10
CA CYS A 268 16.13 -6.66 -0.34
C CYS A 268 15.60 -5.23 -0.33
N HIS A 269 15.14 -4.73 -1.49
CA HIS A 269 14.56 -3.40 -1.61
C HIS A 269 13.29 -3.26 -0.76
N PHE A 270 12.37 -4.22 -0.83
CA PHE A 270 11.15 -4.24 -0.03
C PHE A 270 11.44 -4.28 1.47
N LEU A 271 12.29 -5.21 1.92
CA LEU A 271 12.69 -5.36 3.33
C LEU A 271 13.39 -4.11 3.87
N SER A 272 14.13 -3.38 3.04
CA SER A 272 14.79 -2.13 3.45
C SER A 272 13.81 -1.00 3.77
N ASN A 273 12.55 -1.10 3.34
CA ASN A 273 11.51 -0.11 3.60
C ASN A 273 10.58 -0.50 4.75
N LEU A 274 10.40 -1.80 4.97
CA LEU A 274 9.39 -2.38 5.85
C LEU A 274 9.63 -2.07 7.35
N HIS A 275 8.53 -1.83 8.07
CA HIS A 275 8.54 -1.66 9.52
C HIS A 275 7.22 -2.10 10.18
N PRO A 276 7.22 -2.57 11.44
CA PRO A 276 6.00 -3.00 12.13
C PRO A 276 5.30 -1.85 12.88
N PHE A 277 5.67 -0.59 12.64
CA PHE A 277 5.09 0.53 13.40
C PHE A 277 3.70 0.91 12.92
N GLN A 278 2.89 1.42 13.86
CA GLN A 278 1.57 1.97 13.58
C GLN A 278 1.67 3.08 12.53
N HIS A 279 0.79 3.04 11.54
CA HIS A 279 0.64 4.08 10.53
C HIS A 279 -0.77 4.09 9.94
N THR A 280 -1.12 5.16 9.23
CA THR A 280 -2.46 5.36 8.68
C THR A 280 -2.38 5.85 7.23
N VAL A 281 -3.12 5.16 6.36
CA VAL A 281 -3.24 5.51 4.94
C VAL A 281 -4.67 5.93 4.65
N TYR A 282 -4.84 7.08 4.02
CA TYR A 282 -6.10 7.58 3.52
C TYR A 282 -6.11 7.47 2.00
N LEU A 283 -7.10 6.79 1.45
CA LEU A 283 -7.31 6.62 0.01
C LEU A 283 -8.55 7.40 -0.41
N ALA A 284 -8.43 8.20 -1.46
CA ALA A 284 -9.56 8.90 -2.06
C ALA A 284 -9.42 8.87 -3.58
N ARG A 285 -10.54 8.68 -4.28
CA ARG A 285 -10.57 9.01 -5.72
C ARG A 285 -10.45 10.53 -5.87
N HIS A 286 -9.91 10.98 -7.02
CA HIS A 286 -10.12 12.38 -7.43
C HIS A 286 -11.61 12.74 -7.37
N GLY A 287 -11.96 14.01 -7.26
CA GLY A 287 -13.32 14.50 -7.44
C GLY A 287 -13.91 14.08 -8.80
N GLU A 288 -15.23 14.14 -8.91
CA GLU A 288 -15.91 13.79 -10.17
C GLU A 288 -15.36 14.69 -11.28
N SER A 289 -15.02 14.10 -12.42
CA SER A 289 -14.45 14.81 -13.57
C SER A 289 -15.48 14.90 -14.70
N GLU A 290 -15.27 15.82 -15.64
CA GLU A 290 -16.15 15.94 -16.82
C GLU A 290 -16.30 14.62 -17.57
N PHE A 291 -15.22 13.83 -17.71
CA PHE A 291 -15.30 12.52 -18.32
C PHE A 291 -16.09 11.50 -17.49
N ASN A 292 -16.19 11.67 -16.17
CA ASN A 292 -17.09 10.83 -15.37
C ASN A 292 -18.55 11.17 -15.65
N VAL A 293 -18.88 12.47 -15.79
CA VAL A 293 -20.23 12.92 -16.16
C VAL A 293 -20.61 12.38 -17.54
N GLU A 294 -19.68 12.41 -18.49
CA GLU A 294 -19.86 11.89 -19.85
C GLU A 294 -19.73 10.35 -19.98
N MET A 295 -19.44 9.63 -18.89
CA MET A 295 -19.20 8.18 -18.90
C MET A 295 -18.07 7.72 -19.85
N ARG A 296 -17.05 8.57 -20.01
CA ARG A 296 -15.82 8.28 -20.76
C ARG A 296 -14.76 7.64 -19.86
N ILE A 297 -13.97 6.72 -20.41
CA ILE A 297 -12.85 6.10 -19.70
C ILE A 297 -11.54 6.83 -19.97
N GLY A 298 -10.62 6.84 -19.00
CA GLY A 298 -9.26 7.36 -19.21
C GLY A 298 -9.20 8.89 -19.38
N GLY A 299 -8.28 9.36 -20.23
CA GLY A 299 -8.08 10.78 -20.53
C GLY A 299 -7.58 11.63 -19.35
N ASP A 300 -7.60 12.96 -19.54
CA ASP A 300 -7.08 13.96 -18.58
C ASP A 300 -8.01 15.16 -18.38
N SER A 301 -9.33 14.90 -18.29
CA SER A 301 -10.30 15.96 -18.03
C SER A 301 -10.14 16.58 -16.64
N GLY A 302 -10.55 17.84 -16.50
CA GLY A 302 -10.65 18.52 -15.20
C GLY A 302 -11.85 18.05 -14.38
N LEU A 303 -11.98 18.59 -13.17
CA LEU A 303 -13.10 18.35 -12.27
C LEU A 303 -14.41 18.97 -12.78
N SER A 304 -15.51 18.25 -12.56
CA SER A 304 -16.86 18.82 -12.61
C SER A 304 -17.09 19.75 -11.42
N ARG A 305 -18.20 20.50 -11.44
CA ARG A 305 -18.60 21.32 -10.30
C ARG A 305 -18.76 20.52 -9.01
N ARG A 306 -19.32 19.30 -9.09
CA ARG A 306 -19.45 18.39 -7.94
C ARG A 306 -18.08 17.90 -7.47
N GLY A 307 -17.17 17.65 -8.41
CA GLY A 307 -15.78 17.31 -8.11
C GLY A 307 -15.04 18.41 -7.37
N GLU A 308 -15.23 19.68 -7.76
CA GLU A 308 -14.62 20.81 -7.07
C GLU A 308 -15.15 20.97 -5.64
N GLU A 309 -16.45 20.77 -5.42
CA GLU A 309 -17.01 20.75 -4.06
C GLU A 309 -16.37 19.64 -3.21
N PHE A 310 -16.25 18.42 -3.75
CA PHE A 310 -15.59 17.34 -3.05
C PHE A 310 -14.12 17.68 -2.72
N ALA A 311 -13.42 18.39 -3.61
CA ALA A 311 -12.05 18.86 -3.37
C ALA A 311 -11.97 19.80 -2.15
N ARG A 312 -12.93 20.73 -2.02
CA ARG A 312 -13.02 21.66 -0.88
C ARG A 312 -13.32 20.92 0.43
N ARG A 313 -14.26 19.97 0.40
CA ARG A 313 -14.57 19.12 1.57
C ARG A 313 -13.40 18.23 1.97
N THR A 314 -12.66 17.71 0.99
CA THR A 314 -11.43 16.94 1.23
C THR A 314 -10.38 17.78 1.94
N ALA A 315 -10.26 19.07 1.63
CA ALA A 315 -9.35 19.96 2.34
C ALA A 315 -9.71 20.13 3.83
N GLU A 316 -10.99 20.31 4.15
CA GLU A 316 -11.46 20.35 5.54
C GLU A 316 -11.27 18.99 6.25
N PHE A 317 -11.51 17.87 5.55
CA PHE A 317 -11.20 16.53 6.05
C PHE A 317 -9.72 16.38 6.40
N VAL A 318 -8.83 16.83 5.52
CA VAL A 318 -7.39 16.82 5.77
C VAL A 318 -7.02 17.65 6.99
N LYS A 319 -7.59 18.85 7.11
CA LYS A 319 -7.32 19.78 8.22
C LYS A 319 -7.70 19.19 9.57
N TYR A 320 -8.89 18.60 9.69
CA TYR A 320 -9.41 18.13 10.97
C TYR A 320 -9.08 16.67 11.31
N VAL A 321 -9.05 15.78 10.31
CA VAL A 321 -8.92 14.33 10.51
C VAL A 321 -7.49 13.85 10.21
N VAL A 322 -6.92 14.17 9.04
CA VAL A 322 -5.59 13.65 8.64
C VAL A 322 -4.47 14.34 9.42
N CYS A 323 -4.54 15.67 9.51
CA CYS A 323 -3.54 16.52 10.17
C CYS A 323 -3.99 16.95 11.58
N GLY A 324 -5.26 16.70 11.91
CA GLY A 324 -5.83 16.99 13.21
C GLY A 324 -6.04 15.71 14.02
N HIS A 325 -6.84 15.85 15.06
CA HIS A 325 -7.15 14.77 16.01
C HIS A 325 -8.65 14.44 16.02
N ALA A 326 -9.39 14.89 15.02
CA ALA A 326 -10.80 14.53 14.89
C ALA A 326 -10.92 13.03 14.59
N ASN A 327 -11.80 12.36 15.32
CA ASN A 327 -12.08 10.95 15.08
C ASN A 327 -13.01 10.74 13.88
N ASP A 328 -13.83 11.76 13.60
CA ASP A 328 -14.88 11.72 12.59
C ASP A 328 -15.16 13.13 12.03
N LEU A 329 -15.61 13.19 10.78
CA LEU A 329 -16.00 14.42 10.09
C LEU A 329 -17.14 14.13 9.13
N VAL A 330 -18.19 14.94 9.23
CA VAL A 330 -19.38 14.84 8.37
C VAL A 330 -19.66 16.18 7.74
N CYS A 331 -19.80 16.18 6.41
CA CYS A 331 -20.25 17.33 5.64
C CYS A 331 -21.75 17.18 5.34
N VAL A 332 -22.51 18.25 5.52
CA VAL A 332 -23.95 18.25 5.26
C VAL A 332 -24.29 19.45 4.40
N THR A 333 -24.78 19.19 3.18
CA THR A 333 -25.38 20.25 2.35
C THR A 333 -26.84 20.43 2.72
N LEU A 334 -27.23 21.67 3.01
CA LEU A 334 -28.59 22.07 3.35
C LEU A 334 -29.15 23.01 2.29
N THR A 335 -30.43 22.84 1.98
CA THR A 335 -31.20 23.79 1.17
C THR A 335 -31.99 24.73 2.06
N ALA A 336 -32.54 25.80 1.49
CA ALA A 336 -33.42 26.72 2.22
C ALA A 336 -34.61 26.03 2.93
N LYS A 337 -35.05 24.85 2.47
CA LYS A 337 -36.13 24.07 3.10
C LYS A 337 -35.69 23.38 4.40
N ASP A 338 -34.39 23.13 4.56
CA ASP A 338 -33.83 22.37 5.68
C ASP A 338 -33.45 23.28 6.85
N VAL A 339 -33.13 24.55 6.58
CA VAL A 339 -32.72 25.55 7.57
C VAL A 339 -33.70 25.67 8.76
N PRO A 340 -35.04 25.67 8.59
CA PRO A 340 -35.95 25.77 9.73
C PRO A 340 -35.83 24.59 10.72
N LYS A 341 -35.57 23.38 10.22
CA LYS A 341 -35.43 22.16 11.06
C LYS A 341 -34.13 22.16 11.85
N LEU A 342 -33.08 22.82 11.33
CA LEU A 342 -31.75 22.87 11.94
C LEU A 342 -31.80 23.45 13.37
N ARG A 343 -32.67 24.42 13.63
CA ARG A 343 -32.77 25.11 14.93
C ARG A 343 -32.97 24.16 16.11
N ASP A 344 -33.73 23.08 15.93
CA ASP A 344 -34.04 22.13 17.00
C ASP A 344 -32.95 21.04 17.17
N TRP A 345 -31.97 21.04 16.27
CA TRP A 345 -30.97 19.99 16.09
C TRP A 345 -29.58 20.45 16.51
N ILE A 346 -29.40 21.75 16.78
CA ILE A 346 -28.16 22.34 17.26
C ILE A 346 -28.37 23.18 18.52
N ILE A 347 -27.35 23.25 19.37
CA ILE A 347 -27.30 24.15 20.54
C ILE A 347 -25.96 24.85 20.63
N GLU A 348 -25.94 25.98 21.33
CA GLU A 348 -24.70 26.64 21.73
C GLU A 348 -24.17 26.02 23.02
N LEU A 349 -22.91 25.58 22.99
CA LEU A 349 -22.22 25.01 24.15
C LEU A 349 -20.78 25.55 24.20
N LYS A 350 -20.44 26.29 25.26
CA LYS A 350 -19.08 26.83 25.50
C LYS A 350 -18.49 27.53 24.26
N ARG A 351 -19.27 28.39 23.59
CA ARG A 351 -18.92 29.11 22.35
C ARG A 351 -18.71 28.26 21.10
N ASN A 352 -19.10 26.99 21.12
CA ASN A 352 -19.22 26.14 19.93
C ASN A 352 -20.69 25.83 19.67
N ILE A 353 -21.04 25.59 18.41
CA ILE A 353 -22.35 25.04 18.04
C ILE A 353 -22.20 23.52 17.95
N VAL A 354 -23.08 22.76 18.60
CA VAL A 354 -23.02 21.30 18.65
C VAL A 354 -24.35 20.66 18.29
N ALA A 355 -24.30 19.48 17.68
CA ALA A 355 -25.49 18.68 17.38
C ALA A 355 -26.11 18.11 18.66
N THR A 356 -27.44 18.22 18.81
CA THR A 356 -28.18 17.73 19.99
C THR A 356 -28.58 16.27 19.90
N ARG A 357 -28.59 15.71 18.69
CA ARG A 357 -29.09 14.37 18.35
C ARG A 357 -28.40 13.85 17.10
N ASP A 358 -28.64 12.58 16.78
CA ASP A 358 -28.19 11.95 15.54
C ASP A 358 -29.11 12.32 14.37
N TRP A 359 -28.52 12.61 13.21
CA TRP A 359 -29.23 13.08 12.02
C TRP A 359 -29.42 11.91 11.04
N ALA A 360 -30.53 11.16 11.18
CA ALA A 360 -30.77 9.95 10.38
C ALA A 360 -31.15 10.23 8.91
N ASP A 361 -31.90 11.30 8.64
CA ASP A 361 -32.50 11.61 7.31
C ASP A 361 -32.35 13.09 6.93
N PHE A 362 -31.19 13.71 7.22
CA PHE A 362 -31.02 15.16 7.09
C PHE A 362 -29.69 15.50 6.42
N GLY A 363 -29.74 16.09 5.23
CA GLY A 363 -28.54 16.45 4.48
C GLY A 363 -28.56 16.05 3.01
N ASP A 364 -27.36 15.97 2.42
CA ASP A 364 -27.17 15.60 1.02
C ASP A 364 -27.29 14.10 0.73
N ALA A 365 -27.66 13.26 1.70
CA ALA A 365 -27.72 11.79 1.61
C ALA A 365 -26.37 11.11 1.35
N SER A 366 -25.26 11.76 1.75
CA SER A 366 -23.90 11.25 1.53
C SER A 366 -23.62 9.95 2.28
N GLY A 367 -24.51 9.56 3.20
CA GLY A 367 -24.33 8.42 4.10
C GLY A 367 -23.62 8.80 5.40
N GLY A 368 -23.13 10.04 5.51
CA GLY A 368 -22.59 10.58 6.76
C GLY A 368 -23.70 10.94 7.75
N VAL A 369 -23.61 10.41 8.96
CA VAL A 369 -24.58 10.71 10.04
C VAL A 369 -23.94 11.69 11.01
N VAL A 370 -24.46 12.92 11.07
CA VAL A 370 -24.06 13.86 12.13
C VAL A 370 -24.54 13.29 13.46
N ARG A 371 -23.60 12.87 14.30
CA ARG A 371 -23.88 12.30 15.61
C ARG A 371 -24.05 13.38 16.66
N ARG A 372 -24.77 13.06 17.71
CA ARG A 372 -24.91 13.89 18.90
C ARG A 372 -23.53 14.30 19.43
N PHE A 373 -23.41 15.57 19.81
CA PHE A 373 -22.20 16.24 20.30
C PHE A 373 -21.09 16.48 19.27
N MET A 374 -21.29 16.17 17.98
CA MET A 374 -20.39 16.69 16.95
C MET A 374 -20.44 18.22 16.92
N GLN A 375 -19.29 18.84 16.74
CA GLN A 375 -19.11 20.29 16.78
C GLN A 375 -19.14 20.85 15.36
N LEU A 376 -19.98 21.85 15.11
CA LEU A 376 -19.98 22.59 13.87
C LEU A 376 -18.78 23.55 13.84
N LYS A 377 -17.84 23.32 12.91
CA LYS A 377 -16.59 24.09 12.83
C LYS A 377 -16.53 25.02 11.62
N ARG A 378 -17.06 24.56 10.50
CA ARG A 378 -16.97 25.29 9.23
C ARG A 378 -18.32 25.35 8.55
N MET A 379 -18.52 26.41 7.78
CA MET A 379 -19.66 26.55 6.89
C MET A 379 -19.25 27.17 5.57
N GLN A 380 -20.01 26.90 4.52
CA GLN A 380 -19.80 27.44 3.19
C GLN A 380 -21.16 27.88 2.64
N ILE A 381 -21.27 29.14 2.25
CA ILE A 381 -22.52 29.71 1.74
C ILE A 381 -22.47 29.76 0.22
N GLY A 382 -23.34 28.98 -0.43
CA GLY A 382 -23.34 28.80 -1.87
C GLY A 382 -22.24 27.84 -2.36
N TRP A 383 -22.26 27.60 -3.66
CA TRP A 383 -21.27 26.75 -4.34
C TRP A 383 -20.02 27.52 -4.69
N ALA A 384 -18.87 26.84 -4.69
CA ALA A 384 -17.56 27.39 -5.06
C ALA A 384 -17.03 28.54 -4.16
N ALA A 385 -17.75 28.89 -3.09
CA ALA A 385 -17.21 29.73 -2.03
C ALA A 385 -16.20 28.93 -1.19
N ASP A 386 -15.26 29.63 -0.55
CA ASP A 386 -14.39 29.00 0.44
C ASP A 386 -15.16 28.72 1.74
N PHE A 387 -14.73 27.69 2.47
CA PHE A 387 -15.23 27.45 3.81
C PHE A 387 -14.79 28.57 4.75
N GLU A 388 -15.70 29.06 5.59
CA GLU A 388 -15.44 30.01 6.65
C GLU A 388 -15.69 29.39 8.03
N ASP A 389 -15.14 30.02 9.07
CA ASP A 389 -15.39 29.60 10.44
C ASP A 389 -16.84 29.87 10.83
N THR A 390 -17.43 28.91 11.52
CA THR A 390 -18.80 29.04 12.03
C THR A 390 -18.88 30.15 13.09
N PRO A 391 -19.95 30.97 13.10
CA PRO A 391 -20.18 31.94 14.16
C PRO A 391 -20.37 31.25 15.52
N SER A 392 -20.07 31.98 16.59
CA SER A 392 -20.14 31.45 17.96
C SER A 392 -21.56 31.27 18.50
N THR A 393 -22.58 31.83 17.82
CA THR A 393 -23.97 31.80 18.27
C THR A 393 -24.90 31.20 17.21
N VAL A 394 -25.89 30.43 17.68
CA VAL A 394 -26.90 29.80 16.80
C VAL A 394 -27.73 30.85 16.05
N GLN A 395 -28.04 32.00 16.68
CA GLN A 395 -28.80 33.06 16.03
C GLN A 395 -28.07 33.68 14.83
N ASP A 396 -26.76 33.94 14.95
CA ASP A 396 -25.99 34.49 13.82
C ASP A 396 -25.85 33.46 12.70
N LEU A 397 -25.66 32.18 13.04
CA LEU A 397 -25.67 31.09 12.07
C LEU A 397 -26.99 31.11 11.28
N LEU A 398 -28.14 30.97 11.96
CA LEU A 398 -29.44 30.92 11.30
C LEU A 398 -29.71 32.15 10.42
N ARG A 399 -29.32 33.34 10.86
CA ARG A 399 -29.45 34.58 10.07
C ARG A 399 -28.66 34.55 8.76
N ARG A 400 -27.46 33.95 8.77
CA ARG A 400 -26.65 33.77 7.55
C ARG A 400 -27.26 32.70 6.65
N LEU A 401 -27.78 31.62 7.22
CA LEU A 401 -28.40 30.52 6.48
C LEU A 401 -29.70 30.95 5.78
N GLU A 402 -30.55 31.77 6.42
CA GLU A 402 -31.83 32.23 5.83
C GLU A 402 -31.66 32.99 4.52
N LYS A 403 -30.53 33.68 4.33
CA LYS A 403 -30.23 34.43 3.11
C LYS A 403 -29.63 33.55 2.01
N ALA A 404 -29.21 32.32 2.34
CA ALA A 404 -28.50 31.44 1.46
C ALA A 404 -29.44 30.46 0.76
N LYS A 405 -29.22 30.23 -0.54
CA LYS A 405 -29.95 29.20 -1.30
C LYS A 405 -29.51 27.78 -0.92
N VAL A 406 -28.21 27.61 -0.71
CA VAL A 406 -27.55 26.35 -0.36
C VAL A 406 -26.41 26.65 0.61
N VAL A 407 -26.23 25.82 1.63
CA VAL A 407 -25.10 25.92 2.57
C VAL A 407 -24.54 24.53 2.86
N THR A 408 -23.21 24.40 2.85
CA THR A 408 -22.53 23.21 3.36
C THR A 408 -22.04 23.47 4.78
N LEU A 409 -22.36 22.58 5.71
CA LEU A 409 -21.90 22.60 7.10
C LEU A 409 -20.93 21.45 7.36
N VAL A 410 -19.88 21.71 8.14
CA VAL A 410 -18.87 20.70 8.53
C VAL A 410 -18.91 20.44 10.02
N PHE A 411 -19.33 19.25 10.39
CA PHE A 411 -19.37 18.75 11.76
C PHE A 411 -18.18 17.86 12.04
N VAL A 412 -17.55 18.06 13.20
CA VAL A 412 -16.34 17.36 13.61
C VAL A 412 -16.58 16.63 14.93
N GLY A 413 -16.23 15.34 14.97
CA GLY A 413 -16.33 14.48 16.14
C GLY A 413 -15.02 14.39 16.91
N GLY A 414 -15.10 14.40 18.24
CA GLY A 414 -13.95 14.30 19.15
C GLY A 414 -13.50 15.65 19.72
N ASP A 415 -12.51 15.60 20.60
CA ASP A 415 -11.94 16.80 21.22
C ASP A 415 -10.91 17.45 20.29
N THR A 416 -11.28 18.59 19.70
CA THR A 416 -10.42 19.39 18.83
C THR A 416 -9.77 20.57 19.56
N SER A 417 -9.97 20.69 20.87
CA SER A 417 -9.72 21.92 21.65
C SER A 417 -8.27 22.14 22.11
N GLY A 418 -7.35 21.21 21.87
CA GLY A 418 -6.02 21.29 22.48
C GLY A 418 -4.94 20.35 21.95
N ALA A 419 -5.19 19.61 20.86
CA ALA A 419 -4.19 18.71 20.30
C ALA A 419 -3.40 19.41 19.18
N GLY A 420 -2.07 19.28 19.17
CA GLY A 420 -1.20 19.86 18.15
C GLY A 420 -1.48 19.32 16.74
N THR A 421 -0.84 19.87 15.71
CA THR A 421 -0.96 19.33 14.35
C THR A 421 -0.14 18.06 14.19
N VAL A 422 -0.71 17.04 13.53
CA VAL A 422 -0.01 15.83 13.12
C VAL A 422 0.65 16.03 11.75
N PRO A 423 1.97 15.77 11.61
CA PRO A 423 2.65 15.83 10.33
C PRO A 423 2.06 14.84 9.32
N GLY A 424 1.50 15.36 8.23
CA GLY A 424 0.81 14.59 7.19
C GLY A 424 1.52 14.66 5.83
N ARG A 425 1.22 13.71 4.94
CA ARG A 425 1.75 13.64 3.57
C ARG A 425 0.61 13.57 2.54
N LEU A 426 0.88 14.10 1.34
CA LEU A 426 -0.08 14.11 0.23
C LEU A 426 0.56 13.55 -1.04
N TRP A 427 -0.04 12.50 -1.59
CA TRP A 427 0.32 11.95 -2.90
C TRP A 427 -0.82 12.09 -3.88
N THR A 428 -0.49 12.45 -5.12
CA THR A 428 -1.44 12.50 -6.24
C THR A 428 -0.87 11.74 -7.44
N SER A 429 -1.72 11.40 -8.40
CA SER A 429 -1.23 11.04 -9.73
C SER A 429 -0.68 12.28 -10.46
N SER A 430 -0.26 12.12 -11.70
CA SER A 430 0.11 13.23 -12.57
C SER A 430 -1.06 13.82 -13.35
N LEU A 431 -2.22 13.17 -13.34
CA LEU A 431 -3.42 13.60 -14.06
C LEU A 431 -4.12 14.77 -13.37
N ARG A 432 -4.60 15.72 -14.18
CA ARG A 432 -5.18 17.01 -13.79
C ARG A 432 -6.23 16.89 -12.69
N ARG A 433 -7.19 15.97 -12.84
CA ARG A 433 -8.26 15.76 -11.86
C ARG A 433 -7.77 15.43 -10.45
N THR A 434 -6.66 14.70 -10.27
CA THR A 434 -6.13 14.43 -8.92
C THR A 434 -5.46 15.67 -8.33
N ILE A 435 -4.77 16.44 -9.17
CA ILE A 435 -4.09 17.68 -8.77
C ILE A 435 -5.14 18.74 -8.38
N GLU A 436 -6.19 18.91 -9.18
CA GLU A 436 -7.30 19.81 -8.87
C GLU A 436 -8.06 19.38 -7.61
N THR A 437 -8.17 18.08 -7.32
CA THR A 437 -8.78 17.61 -6.07
C THR A 437 -7.95 18.01 -4.85
N ALA A 438 -6.63 18.04 -5.00
CA ALA A 438 -5.70 18.43 -3.95
C ALA A 438 -5.56 19.96 -3.78
N GLN A 439 -6.07 20.78 -4.71
CA GLN A 439 -5.70 22.19 -4.84
C GLN A 439 -6.05 23.06 -3.62
N PHE A 440 -7.07 22.66 -2.86
CA PHE A 440 -7.53 23.40 -1.67
C PHE A 440 -6.83 22.95 -0.37
N ILE A 441 -5.96 21.93 -0.42
CA ILE A 441 -5.24 21.43 0.75
C ILE A 441 -4.11 22.41 1.09
N GLU A 442 -4.16 22.96 2.31
CA GLU A 442 -3.13 23.89 2.78
C GLU A 442 -1.77 23.21 3.03
N HIS A 443 -0.68 23.99 2.85
CA HIS A 443 0.70 23.51 3.04
C HIS A 443 1.49 24.36 4.07
N PRO A 444 1.01 24.48 5.33
CA PRO A 444 1.73 25.25 6.33
C PRO A 444 3.10 24.63 6.66
N ILE A 445 4.06 25.50 7.01
CA ILE A 445 5.37 25.06 7.50
C ILE A 445 5.27 24.87 9.02
N LEU A 446 5.44 23.64 9.49
CA LEU A 446 5.47 23.36 10.92
C LEU A 446 6.87 23.68 11.49
N PRO A 447 6.94 24.32 12.67
CA PRO A 447 8.20 24.70 13.30
C PRO A 447 9.04 23.46 13.66
N ALA A 448 10.36 23.64 13.62
CA ALA A 448 11.32 22.61 14.02
C ALA A 448 11.14 22.28 15.51
N GLY A 449 10.61 21.10 15.81
CA GLY A 449 10.31 20.66 17.18
C GLY A 449 9.30 19.51 17.24
N LEU A 450 8.42 19.38 16.24
CA LEU A 450 7.52 18.24 16.07
C LEU A 450 8.21 16.99 15.48
N MET A 451 9.41 17.14 14.93
CA MET A 451 10.14 16.08 14.23
C MET A 451 11.61 16.02 14.71
N THR A 452 12.20 14.83 14.68
CA THR A 452 13.51 14.48 15.29
C THR A 452 14.72 15.21 14.71
N ASP A 453 14.59 15.88 13.56
CA ASP A 453 15.74 16.28 12.74
C ASP A 453 15.99 17.80 12.72
N GLY A 454 15.23 18.58 13.49
CA GLY A 454 15.41 20.05 13.59
C GLY A 454 15.16 20.84 12.30
N LYS A 455 14.64 20.19 11.25
CA LYS A 455 14.31 20.81 9.96
C LYS A 455 12.83 21.23 9.92
N PRO A 456 12.48 22.31 9.18
CA PRO A 456 11.10 22.68 8.95
C PRO A 456 10.36 21.56 8.20
N TYR A 457 9.14 21.25 8.63
CA TYR A 457 8.29 20.24 7.99
C TYR A 457 7.22 20.92 7.14
N TYR A 458 7.18 20.59 5.85
CA TYR A 458 6.16 21.10 4.94
C TYR A 458 4.93 20.20 4.99
N GLN A 459 3.88 20.66 5.65
CA GLN A 459 2.65 19.90 5.83
C GLN A 459 1.99 19.61 4.50
N MET A 460 1.54 18.36 4.30
CA MET A 460 0.81 17.93 3.10
C MET A 460 1.47 18.31 1.77
N ARG A 461 2.80 18.50 1.72
CA ARG A 461 3.51 18.85 0.49
C ARG A 461 3.20 17.83 -0.61
N GLY A 462 2.53 18.29 -1.67
CA GLY A 462 2.13 17.43 -2.79
C GLY A 462 3.32 16.74 -3.44
N ARG A 463 3.23 15.42 -3.56
CA ARG A 463 4.15 14.60 -4.35
C ARG A 463 3.37 13.87 -5.44
N GLN A 464 3.71 14.15 -6.70
CA GLN A 464 3.07 13.55 -7.85
C GLN A 464 3.79 12.27 -8.28
N PHE A 465 3.02 11.23 -8.62
CA PHE A 465 3.55 9.97 -9.13
C PHE A 465 2.82 9.58 -10.41
N ARG A 466 3.56 9.53 -11.53
CA ARG A 466 3.04 8.97 -12.79
C ARG A 466 2.67 7.49 -12.67
N ASN A 467 3.39 6.77 -11.80
CA ASN A 467 3.09 5.37 -11.48
C ASN A 467 1.72 5.17 -10.83
N MET A 468 1.02 6.25 -10.43
CA MET A 468 -0.36 6.21 -9.93
C MET A 468 -1.38 6.79 -10.91
N ASP A 469 -1.00 7.04 -12.18
CA ASP A 469 -1.94 7.46 -13.22
C ASP A 469 -2.95 6.33 -13.50
N GLU A 470 -4.15 6.68 -13.96
CA GLU A 470 -5.20 5.70 -14.26
C GLU A 470 -4.73 4.70 -15.32
N VAL A 471 -5.38 3.53 -15.37
CA VAL A 471 -5.16 2.55 -16.44
C VAL A 471 -5.23 3.22 -17.81
N TYR A 472 -4.17 3.08 -18.59
CA TYR A 472 -4.13 3.65 -19.94
C TYR A 472 -4.89 2.75 -20.92
N ALA A 473 -6.02 3.23 -21.45
CA ALA A 473 -6.89 2.45 -22.35
C ALA A 473 -6.42 2.45 -23.82
N GLY A 474 -5.23 2.97 -24.12
CA GLY A 474 -4.62 2.94 -25.45
C GLY A 474 -5.48 3.63 -26.50
N GLU A 475 -5.86 2.90 -27.56
CA GLU A 475 -6.69 3.43 -28.65
C GLU A 475 -8.14 3.74 -28.26
N TYR A 476 -8.56 3.33 -27.06
CA TYR A 476 -9.90 3.54 -26.51
C TYR A 476 -9.93 4.60 -25.40
N ASP A 477 -8.79 5.26 -25.13
CA ASP A 477 -8.71 6.32 -24.14
C ASP A 477 -9.59 7.52 -24.52
N GLY A 478 -10.39 7.99 -23.58
CA GLY A 478 -11.37 9.06 -23.77
C GLY A 478 -12.68 8.65 -24.43
N LEU A 479 -12.92 7.36 -24.74
CA LEU A 479 -14.18 6.90 -25.33
C LEU A 479 -15.20 6.43 -24.28
N THR A 480 -16.48 6.42 -24.64
CA THR A 480 -17.53 5.77 -23.83
C THR A 480 -17.60 4.27 -24.12
N GLU A 481 -18.16 3.47 -23.20
CA GLU A 481 -18.35 2.03 -23.43
C GLU A 481 -19.20 1.74 -24.68
N GLU A 482 -20.17 2.60 -24.99
CA GLU A 482 -21.00 2.49 -26.20
C GLU A 482 -20.18 2.71 -27.48
N GLU A 483 -19.31 3.73 -27.49
CA GLU A 483 -18.40 4.01 -28.62
C GLU A 483 -17.43 2.85 -28.84
N ILE A 484 -16.87 2.29 -27.75
CA ILE A 484 -15.98 1.13 -27.81
C ILE A 484 -16.73 -0.09 -28.35
N THR A 485 -17.94 -0.35 -27.85
CA THR A 485 -18.75 -1.49 -28.29
C THR A 485 -19.09 -1.42 -29.78
N LYS A 486 -19.38 -0.23 -30.30
CA LYS A 486 -19.61 0.01 -31.74
C LYS A 486 -18.36 -0.24 -32.58
N ARG A 487 -17.17 0.13 -32.07
CA ARG A 487 -15.90 0.00 -32.78
C ARG A 487 -15.31 -1.41 -32.72
N ALA A 488 -15.41 -2.07 -31.57
CA ALA A 488 -14.82 -3.38 -31.31
C ALA A 488 -15.61 -4.11 -30.19
N PRO A 489 -16.69 -4.84 -30.52
CA PRO A 489 -17.55 -5.47 -29.51
C PRO A 489 -16.82 -6.55 -28.68
N ASN A 490 -15.84 -7.24 -29.28
CA ASN A 490 -15.06 -8.27 -28.61
C ASN A 490 -14.24 -7.71 -27.43
N VAL A 491 -13.80 -6.45 -27.48
CA VAL A 491 -12.98 -5.83 -26.43
C VAL A 491 -13.69 -5.81 -25.09
N ILE A 492 -14.97 -5.44 -25.07
CA ILE A 492 -15.75 -5.40 -23.83
C ILE A 492 -16.02 -6.82 -23.33
N ALA A 493 -16.28 -7.78 -24.24
CA ALA A 493 -16.51 -9.17 -23.88
C ALA A 493 -15.25 -9.83 -23.29
N ASP A 494 -14.09 -9.64 -23.93
CA ASP A 494 -12.81 -10.18 -23.49
C ASP A 494 -12.39 -9.58 -22.15
N ARG A 495 -12.58 -8.26 -21.97
CA ARG A 495 -12.34 -7.59 -20.68
C ARG A 495 -13.25 -8.09 -19.56
N LYS A 496 -14.51 -8.41 -19.87
CA LYS A 496 -15.44 -9.01 -18.90
C LYS A 496 -15.05 -10.44 -18.53
N ARG A 497 -14.49 -11.20 -19.48
CA ARG A 497 -14.01 -12.57 -19.26
C ARG A 497 -12.78 -12.62 -18.36
N ASP A 498 -11.78 -11.79 -18.64
CA ASP A 498 -10.55 -11.72 -17.85
C ASP A 498 -10.14 -10.28 -17.61
N LYS A 499 -10.67 -9.66 -16.56
CA LYS A 499 -10.41 -8.25 -16.27
C LYS A 499 -8.99 -7.99 -15.79
N LEU A 500 -8.34 -8.98 -15.17
CA LEU A 500 -7.01 -8.85 -14.60
C LEU A 500 -5.94 -8.91 -15.71
N GLY A 501 -6.03 -9.93 -16.58
CA GLY A 501 -5.10 -10.16 -17.68
C GLY A 501 -5.41 -9.40 -18.97
N PHE A 502 -6.66 -8.97 -19.17
CA PHE A 502 -7.02 -8.20 -20.36
C PHE A 502 -6.18 -6.93 -20.48
N ARG A 503 -5.54 -6.79 -21.66
CA ARG A 503 -4.73 -5.64 -22.02
C ARG A 503 -5.43 -4.84 -23.11
N TYR A 504 -5.62 -3.55 -22.89
CA TYR A 504 -6.10 -2.68 -23.96
C TYR A 504 -5.08 -2.64 -25.12
N PRO A 505 -5.52 -2.66 -26.39
CA PRO A 505 -4.65 -2.43 -27.53
C PRO A 505 -3.86 -1.13 -27.40
N ARG A 506 -2.53 -1.24 -27.45
CA ARG A 506 -1.57 -0.14 -27.18
C ARG A 506 -1.76 0.53 -25.81
N GLY A 507 -2.38 -0.16 -24.86
CA GLY A 507 -2.63 0.29 -23.50
C GLY A 507 -2.08 -0.68 -22.44
N GLU A 508 -2.65 -0.59 -21.25
CA GLU A 508 -2.25 -1.36 -20.07
C GLU A 508 -3.27 -2.46 -19.72
N SER A 509 -2.79 -3.50 -19.05
CA SER A 509 -3.61 -4.42 -18.23
C SER A 509 -3.46 -4.08 -16.75
N TYR A 510 -4.23 -4.74 -15.87
CA TYR A 510 -4.02 -4.59 -14.43
C TYR A 510 -2.65 -5.12 -13.98
N TYR A 511 -2.07 -6.12 -14.65
CA TYR A 511 -0.71 -6.58 -14.37
C TYR A 511 0.34 -5.49 -14.62
N ASP A 512 0.17 -4.65 -15.65
CA ASP A 512 1.07 -3.53 -15.90
C ASP A 512 1.01 -2.49 -14.78
N ILE A 513 -0.20 -2.24 -14.26
CA ILE A 513 -0.42 -1.34 -13.13
C ILE A 513 0.26 -1.90 -11.87
N ILE A 514 0.10 -3.21 -11.59
CA ILE A 514 0.76 -3.89 -10.47
C ILE A 514 2.28 -3.69 -10.56
N ALA A 515 2.88 -3.92 -11.72
CA ALA A 515 4.31 -3.77 -11.93
C ALA A 515 4.81 -2.35 -11.66
N ARG A 516 4.12 -1.30 -12.15
CA ARG A 516 4.54 0.09 -11.88
C ARG A 516 4.24 0.54 -10.45
N LEU A 517 3.25 -0.04 -9.76
CA LEU A 517 2.91 0.29 -8.38
C LEU A 517 3.90 -0.27 -7.36
N GLU A 518 4.69 -1.30 -7.69
CA GLU A 518 5.65 -1.93 -6.76
C GLU A 518 6.54 -0.90 -6.05
N SER A 519 7.14 0.02 -6.81
CA SER A 519 7.99 1.09 -6.28
C SER A 519 7.22 2.09 -5.40
N VAL A 520 5.96 2.36 -5.73
CA VAL A 520 5.09 3.29 -4.97
C VAL A 520 4.72 2.67 -3.64
N MET A 521 4.32 1.39 -3.65
CA MET A 521 3.94 0.65 -2.44
C MET A 521 5.15 0.41 -1.54
N SER A 522 6.31 0.08 -2.09
CA SER A 522 7.56 0.00 -1.32
C SER A 522 7.91 1.32 -0.62
N HIS A 523 7.68 2.47 -1.28
CA HIS A 523 7.86 3.78 -0.64
C HIS A 523 6.80 4.07 0.42
N LEU A 524 5.57 3.57 0.25
CA LEU A 524 4.47 3.74 1.18
C LEU A 524 4.77 3.02 2.50
N GLU A 525 5.28 1.79 2.45
CA GLU A 525 5.66 0.96 3.61
C GLU A 525 6.74 1.63 4.49
N ARG A 526 7.50 2.58 3.96
CA ARG A 526 8.51 3.34 4.71
C ARG A 526 7.90 4.47 5.56
N ILE A 527 6.66 4.88 5.27
CA ILE A 527 6.05 6.09 5.81
C ILE A 527 5.27 5.78 7.09
N GLN A 528 5.68 6.42 8.19
CA GLN A 528 4.97 6.36 9.48
C GLN A 528 3.92 7.47 9.64
N GLN A 529 4.08 8.57 8.91
CA GLN A 529 3.15 9.70 8.99
C GLN A 529 1.82 9.36 8.31
N PRO A 530 0.68 9.88 8.80
CA PRO A 530 -0.58 9.85 8.07
C PRO A 530 -0.39 10.37 6.64
N ILE A 531 -0.91 9.62 5.67
CA ILE A 531 -0.78 9.96 4.26
C ILE A 531 -2.12 9.91 3.55
N LEU A 532 -2.46 10.97 2.81
CA LEU A 532 -3.56 10.99 1.87
C LEU A 532 -3.05 10.71 0.45
N ILE A 533 -3.68 9.75 -0.22
CA ILE A 533 -3.41 9.37 -1.60
C ILE A 533 -4.66 9.64 -2.41
N ILE A 534 -4.57 10.58 -3.34
CA ILE A 534 -5.63 10.91 -4.29
C ILE A 534 -5.25 10.31 -5.65
N SER A 535 -6.01 9.31 -6.10
CA SER A 535 -5.73 8.62 -7.36
C SER A 535 -7.04 8.22 -8.05
N HIS A 536 -7.02 7.13 -8.82
CA HIS A 536 -8.07 6.73 -9.74
C HIS A 536 -8.61 5.34 -9.42
N GLN A 537 -9.66 4.90 -10.12
CA GLN A 537 -10.42 3.72 -9.73
C GLN A 537 -9.60 2.44 -9.87
N ALA A 538 -8.90 2.22 -10.99
CA ALA A 538 -8.15 0.96 -11.17
C ALA A 538 -6.92 0.88 -10.26
N VAL A 539 -6.22 2.01 -10.09
CA VAL A 539 -5.05 2.12 -9.21
C VAL A 539 -5.43 1.92 -7.75
N LEU A 540 -6.45 2.63 -7.26
CA LEU A 540 -6.86 2.54 -5.86
C LEU A 540 -7.42 1.16 -5.50
N ARG A 541 -8.03 0.44 -6.45
CA ARG A 541 -8.43 -0.96 -6.26
C ARG A 541 -7.24 -1.85 -5.89
N LEU A 542 -6.13 -1.73 -6.62
CA LEU A 542 -4.92 -2.51 -6.36
C LEU A 542 -4.23 -2.05 -5.07
N MET A 543 -4.14 -0.74 -4.83
CA MET A 543 -3.54 -0.21 -3.59
C MET A 543 -4.35 -0.63 -2.36
N TYR A 544 -5.68 -0.51 -2.41
CA TYR A 544 -6.57 -0.99 -1.37
C TYR A 544 -6.45 -2.50 -1.19
N GLY A 545 -6.40 -3.25 -2.29
CA GLY A 545 -6.23 -4.71 -2.26
C GLY A 545 -4.95 -5.13 -1.53
N TRP A 546 -3.82 -4.50 -1.85
CA TRP A 546 -2.56 -4.68 -1.14
C TRP A 546 -2.71 -4.37 0.37
N LEU A 547 -3.23 -3.18 0.69
CA LEU A 547 -3.34 -2.69 2.07
C LEU A 547 -4.31 -3.50 2.93
N MET A 548 -5.35 -4.09 2.33
CA MET A 548 -6.36 -4.93 3.00
C MET A 548 -6.09 -6.43 2.87
N HIS A 549 -4.92 -6.81 2.36
CA HIS A 549 -4.46 -8.20 2.24
C HIS A 549 -5.34 -9.07 1.31
N LYS A 550 -5.83 -8.51 0.22
CA LYS A 550 -6.60 -9.21 -0.82
C LYS A 550 -5.69 -9.79 -1.90
N THR A 551 -6.19 -10.82 -2.59
CA THR A 551 -5.54 -11.35 -3.81
C THR A 551 -5.65 -10.34 -4.96
N ARG A 552 -4.90 -10.57 -6.05
CA ARG A 552 -4.94 -9.70 -7.24
C ARG A 552 -6.32 -9.72 -7.89
N GLU A 553 -6.94 -10.90 -7.90
CA GLU A 553 -8.24 -11.19 -8.47
C GLU A 553 -9.34 -10.48 -7.66
N ASP A 554 -9.29 -10.56 -6.33
CA ASP A 554 -10.26 -9.86 -5.47
C ASP A 554 -10.07 -8.33 -5.49
N SER A 555 -8.85 -7.87 -5.77
CA SER A 555 -8.52 -6.45 -5.83
C SER A 555 -9.26 -5.75 -6.97
N VAL A 556 -9.38 -6.36 -8.15
CA VAL A 556 -10.02 -5.72 -9.32
C VAL A 556 -11.53 -5.55 -9.17
N GLU A 557 -12.16 -6.31 -8.28
CA GLU A 557 -13.59 -6.23 -7.96
C GLU A 557 -13.92 -5.33 -6.78
N THR A 558 -12.90 -4.86 -6.05
CA THR A 558 -13.11 -3.97 -4.90
C THR A 558 -13.81 -2.67 -5.32
N GLN A 559 -14.77 -2.24 -4.48
CA GLN A 559 -15.45 -0.97 -4.65
C GLN A 559 -14.67 0.16 -3.98
N VAL A 560 -14.35 1.18 -4.79
CA VAL A 560 -13.81 2.46 -4.34
C VAL A 560 -14.76 3.54 -4.89
N PRO A 561 -15.79 3.91 -4.12
CA PRO A 561 -16.79 4.88 -4.54
C PRO A 561 -16.19 6.27 -4.77
N GLN A 562 -16.88 7.03 -5.60
CA GLN A 562 -16.58 8.43 -5.84
C GLN A 562 -16.95 9.25 -4.58
N HIS A 563 -16.19 10.30 -4.31
CA HIS A 563 -16.42 11.23 -3.21
C HIS A 563 -16.40 10.66 -1.78
N GLU A 564 -15.64 9.61 -1.57
CA GLU A 564 -15.43 8.98 -0.27
C GLU A 564 -13.92 8.94 0.04
N VAL A 565 -13.57 9.11 1.31
CA VAL A 565 -12.21 8.88 1.82
C VAL A 565 -12.21 7.62 2.67
N VAL A 566 -11.39 6.65 2.30
CA VAL A 566 -11.17 5.41 3.05
C VAL A 566 -9.94 5.57 3.92
N ARG A 567 -10.09 5.44 5.24
CA ARG A 567 -8.98 5.38 6.20
C ARG A 567 -8.66 3.92 6.50
N ILE A 568 -7.40 3.55 6.34
CA ILE A 568 -6.87 2.24 6.70
C ILE A 568 -5.82 2.45 7.80
N CYS A 569 -6.06 1.88 8.97
CA CYS A 569 -5.18 1.96 10.13
C CYS A 569 -4.48 0.61 10.36
N PHE A 570 -3.16 0.65 10.50
CA PHE A 570 -2.34 -0.49 10.87
C PHE A 570 -1.88 -0.30 12.31
N ASP A 571 -2.27 -1.19 13.22
CA ASP A 571 -1.91 -1.08 14.64
C ASP A 571 -0.43 -1.43 14.91
N GLY A 572 0.19 -2.19 14.01
CA GLY A 572 1.54 -2.72 14.17
C GLY A 572 1.68 -3.85 15.19
N LEU A 573 0.61 -4.21 15.90
CA LEU A 573 0.63 -5.17 17.02
C LEU A 573 0.19 -6.58 16.60
N GLY A 574 -0.07 -6.78 15.31
CA GLY A 574 -0.49 -8.06 14.73
C GLY A 574 -1.99 -8.16 14.47
N GLY A 575 -2.76 -7.10 14.74
CA GLY A 575 -4.10 -6.95 14.20
C GLY A 575 -4.06 -6.74 12.69
N GLY A 576 -5.12 -7.18 12.01
CA GLY A 576 -5.32 -6.87 10.60
C GLY A 576 -5.59 -5.37 10.40
N PRO A 577 -5.51 -4.88 9.15
CA PRO A 577 -5.85 -3.50 8.83
C PRO A 577 -7.30 -3.19 9.21
N VAL A 578 -7.51 -2.04 9.85
CA VAL A 578 -8.85 -1.56 10.23
C VAL A 578 -9.29 -0.46 9.29
N GLU A 579 -10.43 -0.68 8.64
CA GLU A 579 -11.02 0.25 7.68
C GLU A 579 -12.06 1.16 8.33
N THR A 580 -12.08 2.44 7.93
CA THR A 580 -13.16 3.39 8.22
C THR A 580 -13.44 4.22 6.98
N ARG A 581 -14.71 4.43 6.65
CA ARG A 581 -15.14 5.16 5.45
C ARG A 581 -15.75 6.51 5.82
N PHE A 582 -15.37 7.54 5.08
CA PHE A 582 -15.83 8.92 5.27
C PHE A 582 -16.45 9.42 3.97
N PRO A 583 -17.77 9.35 3.83
CA PRO A 583 -18.43 9.99 2.70
C PRO A 583 -18.33 11.50 2.84
N LEU A 584 -17.75 12.16 1.84
CA LEU A 584 -17.63 13.63 1.81
C LEU A 584 -18.48 14.25 0.70
N GLY A 585 -18.84 13.51 -0.34
CA GLY A 585 -19.48 14.06 -1.53
C GLY A 585 -20.88 14.62 -1.31
N PRO A 586 -21.27 15.69 -2.04
CA PRO A 586 -22.68 15.99 -2.20
C PRO A 586 -23.33 14.94 -3.11
N THR A 587 -24.18 14.09 -2.55
CA THR A 587 -24.97 13.09 -3.28
C THR A 587 -26.21 13.70 -3.96
N HIS A 588 -26.77 14.79 -3.43
CA HIS A 588 -27.91 15.50 -4.02
C HIS A 588 -27.52 16.72 -4.85
N LEU A 589 -27.00 16.51 -6.06
CA LEU A 589 -26.94 17.58 -7.07
C LEU A 589 -27.23 17.01 -8.45
N THR A 590 -28.45 17.21 -8.93
CA THR A 590 -28.68 17.31 -10.37
C THR A 590 -28.19 18.70 -10.77
N ASP A 591 -27.37 18.78 -11.82
CA ASP A 591 -26.85 20.06 -12.30
C ASP A 591 -27.96 21.04 -12.76
N ASP A 592 -29.20 20.56 -12.85
CA ASP A 592 -30.35 21.29 -13.41
C ASP A 592 -31.53 21.54 -12.44
N GLY A 593 -31.45 21.14 -11.16
CA GLY A 593 -32.54 21.38 -10.21
C GLY A 593 -33.84 20.61 -10.50
N GLN A 594 -33.79 19.55 -11.32
CA GLN A 594 -34.82 18.52 -11.37
C GLN A 594 -34.19 17.20 -10.98
N SER A 595 -34.65 16.63 -9.86
CA SER A 595 -34.55 15.19 -9.61
C SER A 595 -35.49 14.48 -10.56
N ASP A 596 -35.12 13.30 -11.03
CA ASP A 596 -36.06 12.20 -11.10
C ASP A 596 -35.31 10.86 -10.96
N LEU A 597 -35.73 10.13 -9.92
CA LEU A 597 -35.50 8.70 -9.61
C LEU A 597 -34.24 8.31 -8.84
#